data_AF-A0A411AFE8-F1
#
_entry.id   AF-A0A411AFE8-F1
#
_cell.length_a   1.000
_cell.length_b   1.000
_cell.length_c   1.000
_cell.angle_alpha   90.00
_cell.angle_beta   90.00
_cell.angle_gamma   90.00
#
_symmetry.space_group_name_H-M   'P 1'
#
loop_
_entity.id
_entity.type
_entity.pdbx_description
1 polymer ?
#
loop_
_entity_poly.entity_id
_entity_poly.type
_entity_poly.pdbx_seq_one_letter_code
_entity_poly.pdbx_strand_id
1 'polypeptide(L)'
;MEDNKKTEVVFTEEQEALVVNSWNAIKKNSGELSVKFFKRVLEIAPPAKQMFSFLRDSNVPLEENPRLKPHAMSVFLMTCESAAQLRKAGTVTVRESNLKKLGATHLKSGVKDEHFEVTKQALLDTIKEAIPEMWSTDMEKAWGEAHDQLANAIKAEMHANANKAET
;
A
#
# COMPACT_ATOMS: atom_id res chain seq x y z
N MET A 1 29.78 21.52 -19.24
CA MET A 1 29.42 20.41 -18.34
C MET A 1 28.05 20.77 -17.82
N GLU A 2 27.02 20.17 -18.41
CA GLU A 2 25.63 20.45 -18.02
C GLU A 2 25.34 19.74 -16.71
N ASP A 3 24.95 20.53 -15.71
CA ASP A 3 24.48 20.05 -14.42
C ASP A 3 23.20 19.22 -14.62
N ASN A 4 23.35 17.90 -14.67
CA ASN A 4 22.23 16.97 -14.60
C ASN A 4 21.70 16.94 -13.16
N LYS A 5 21.04 18.03 -12.75
CA LYS A 5 20.28 18.08 -11.51
C LYS A 5 19.03 17.24 -11.72
N LYS A 6 19.16 15.94 -11.41
CA LYS A 6 18.03 15.01 -11.26
C LYS A 6 16.96 15.75 -10.47
N THR A 7 15.85 16.11 -11.12
CA THR A 7 14.76 16.84 -10.47
C THR A 7 14.24 15.89 -9.39
N GLU A 8 14.60 16.15 -8.14
CA GLU A 8 13.97 15.48 -7.01
C GLU A 8 12.49 15.86 -7.10
N VAL A 9 11.67 14.91 -7.54
CA VAL A 9 10.21 15.09 -7.57
C VAL A 9 9.78 15.06 -6.11
N VAL A 10 9.73 16.24 -5.50
CA VAL A 10 9.26 16.42 -4.12
C VAL A 10 7.74 16.25 -4.12
N PHE A 11 7.23 15.40 -3.24
CA PHE A 11 5.80 15.20 -3.05
C PHE A 11 5.15 16.51 -2.61
N THR A 12 4.18 17.00 -3.39
CA THR A 12 3.64 18.36 -3.23
C THR A 12 2.55 18.45 -2.16
N GLU A 13 2.21 19.67 -1.77
CA GLU A 13 1.11 19.94 -0.84
C GLU A 13 -0.25 19.53 -1.44
N GLU A 14 -0.43 19.74 -2.74
CA GLU A 14 -1.62 19.31 -3.47
C GLU A 14 -1.74 17.78 -3.50
N GLN A 15 -0.62 17.06 -3.70
CA GLN A 15 -0.62 15.60 -3.66
C GLN A 15 -0.97 15.08 -2.25
N GLU A 16 -0.44 15.69 -1.19
CA GLU A 16 -0.80 15.36 0.19
C GLU A 16 -2.28 15.61 0.44
N ALA A 17 -2.78 16.79 0.06
CA ALA A 17 -4.18 17.16 0.22
C ALA A 17 -5.11 16.17 -0.49
N LEU A 18 -4.80 15.75 -1.71
CA LEU A 18 -5.59 14.75 -2.46
C LEU A 18 -5.67 13.43 -1.70
N VAL A 19 -4.55 12.90 -1.21
CA VAL A 19 -4.51 11.64 -0.44
C VAL A 19 -5.25 11.78 0.89
N VAL A 20 -4.94 12.80 1.68
CA VAL A 20 -5.50 12.98 3.03
C VAL A 20 -7.00 13.26 2.97
N ASN A 21 -7.46 14.13 2.07
CA ASN A 21 -8.87 14.49 1.97
C ASN A 21 -9.72 13.33 1.44
N SER A 22 -9.27 12.63 0.40
CA SER A 22 -9.97 11.46 -0.12
C SER A 22 -10.03 10.33 0.90
N TRP A 23 -8.93 10.09 1.65
CA TRP A 23 -8.95 9.11 2.74
C TRP A 23 -9.94 9.50 3.85
N ASN A 24 -9.96 10.77 4.25
CA ASN A 24 -10.87 11.26 5.28
C ASN A 24 -12.35 11.09 4.89
N ALA A 25 -12.67 11.20 3.60
CA ALA A 25 -14.02 11.01 3.09
C ALA A 25 -14.46 9.54 3.13
N ILE A 26 -13.58 8.59 2.80
CA ILE A 26 -13.96 7.17 2.66
C ILE A 26 -13.72 6.31 3.91
N LYS A 27 -12.83 6.71 4.83
CA LYS A 27 -12.37 5.86 5.96
C LYS A 27 -13.49 5.36 6.89
N LYS A 28 -14.63 6.05 6.97
CA LYS A 28 -15.79 5.62 7.78
C LYS A 28 -16.38 4.29 7.27
N ASN A 29 -16.25 4.01 5.98
CA ASN A 29 -16.74 2.79 5.33
C ASN A 29 -15.68 1.66 5.32
N SER A 30 -14.74 1.69 6.27
CA SER A 30 -13.59 0.77 6.37
C SER A 30 -13.92 -0.72 6.20
N GLY A 31 -15.08 -1.20 6.67
CA GLY A 31 -15.49 -2.59 6.50
C GLY A 31 -15.70 -2.96 5.04
N GLU A 32 -16.53 -2.18 4.34
CA GLU A 32 -16.82 -2.37 2.91
C GLU A 32 -15.56 -2.20 2.06
N LEU A 33 -14.77 -1.15 2.32
CA LEU A 33 -13.51 -0.90 1.61
C LEU A 33 -12.55 -2.08 1.72
N SER A 34 -12.46 -2.69 2.90
CA SER A 34 -11.58 -3.85 3.12
C SER A 34 -11.99 -5.05 2.27
N VAL A 35 -13.29 -5.32 2.17
CA VAL A 35 -13.82 -6.41 1.34
C VAL A 35 -13.56 -6.12 -0.13
N LYS A 36 -13.88 -4.91 -0.61
CA LYS A 36 -13.64 -4.51 -2.01
C LYS A 36 -12.17 -4.60 -2.40
N PHE A 37 -11.28 -4.12 -1.53
CA PHE A 37 -9.84 -4.19 -1.74
C PHE A 37 -9.35 -5.62 -1.93
N PHE A 38 -9.71 -6.54 -1.03
CA PHE A 38 -9.30 -7.93 -1.17
C PHE A 38 -9.96 -8.66 -2.33
N LYS A 39 -11.22 -8.35 -2.67
CA LYS A 39 -11.84 -8.84 -3.90
C LYS A 39 -11.01 -8.45 -5.11
N ARG A 40 -10.63 -7.16 -5.22
CA ARG A 40 -9.85 -6.66 -6.35
C ARG A 40 -8.46 -7.29 -6.41
N VAL A 41 -7.78 -7.47 -5.26
CA VAL A 41 -6.49 -8.21 -5.20
C VAL A 41 -6.64 -9.62 -5.77
N LEU A 42 -7.70 -10.35 -5.39
CA LEU A 42 -7.92 -11.73 -5.83
C LEU A 42 -8.48 -11.84 -7.25
N GLU A 43 -9.14 -10.81 -7.76
CA GLU A 43 -9.52 -10.69 -9.17
C GLU A 43 -8.28 -10.52 -10.07
N ILE A 44 -7.33 -9.66 -9.65
CA ILE A 44 -6.10 -9.39 -10.38
C ILE A 44 -5.12 -10.58 -10.27
N ALA A 45 -4.94 -11.12 -9.07
CA ALA A 45 -4.01 -12.21 -8.79
C ALA A 45 -4.62 -13.25 -7.85
N PRO A 46 -5.45 -14.18 -8.37
CA PRO A 46 -6.03 -15.25 -7.55
C PRO A 46 -5.02 -16.06 -6.71
N PRO A 47 -3.80 -16.37 -7.20
CA PRO A 47 -2.78 -17.05 -6.39
C PRO A 47 -2.35 -16.31 -5.13
N ALA A 48 -2.52 -14.98 -5.06
CA ALA A 48 -2.16 -14.19 -3.88
C ALA A 48 -2.96 -14.61 -2.62
N LYS A 49 -4.11 -15.28 -2.79
CA LYS A 49 -4.87 -15.87 -1.67
C LYS A 49 -4.00 -16.70 -0.73
N GLN A 50 -3.03 -17.43 -1.27
CA GLN A 50 -2.14 -18.33 -0.51
C GLN A 50 -1.15 -17.58 0.40
N MET A 51 -0.89 -16.31 0.14
CA MET A 51 0.04 -15.47 0.91
C MET A 51 -0.61 -14.87 2.16
N PHE A 52 -1.94 -14.77 2.17
CA PHE A 52 -2.70 -14.25 3.30
C PHE A 52 -3.14 -15.41 4.20
N SER A 53 -2.49 -15.58 5.36
CA SER A 53 -2.84 -16.66 6.31
C SER A 53 -4.32 -16.65 6.73
N PHE A 54 -4.94 -15.47 6.77
CA PHE A 54 -6.36 -15.33 7.09
C PHE A 54 -7.32 -15.69 5.94
N LEU A 55 -6.80 -15.95 4.74
CA LEU A 55 -7.55 -16.41 3.56
C LEU A 55 -7.20 -17.83 3.12
N ARG A 56 -5.91 -18.18 3.14
CA ARG A 56 -5.42 -19.49 2.70
C ARG A 56 -6.15 -20.63 3.39
N ASP A 57 -6.28 -20.52 4.71
CA ASP A 57 -6.79 -21.58 5.58
C ASP A 57 -8.27 -21.32 5.97
N SER A 58 -9.01 -20.54 5.17
CA SER A 58 -10.36 -20.08 5.51
C SER A 58 -11.41 -20.52 4.47
N ASN A 59 -12.50 -21.08 5.00
CA ASN A 59 -13.73 -21.35 4.25
C ASN A 59 -14.77 -20.22 4.41
N VAL A 60 -14.42 -19.15 5.12
CA VAL A 60 -15.32 -18.01 5.34
C VAL A 60 -15.33 -17.14 4.08
N PRO A 61 -16.51 -16.78 3.54
CA PRO A 61 -16.63 -15.80 2.46
C PRO A 61 -15.91 -14.49 2.80
N LEU A 62 -15.42 -13.76 1.79
CA LEU A 62 -14.67 -12.52 2.03
C LEU A 62 -15.50 -11.48 2.79
N GLU A 63 -16.77 -11.37 2.44
CA GLU A 63 -17.77 -10.46 3.03
C GLU A 63 -17.96 -10.69 4.52
N GLU A 64 -17.74 -11.92 4.98
CA GLU A 64 -17.95 -12.35 6.36
C GLU A 64 -16.63 -12.49 7.13
N ASN A 65 -15.47 -12.33 6.48
CA ASN A 65 -14.18 -12.57 7.11
C ASN A 65 -13.67 -11.32 7.83
N PRO A 66 -13.75 -11.26 9.19
CA PRO A 66 -13.36 -10.07 9.94
C PRO A 66 -11.85 -9.81 9.89
N ARG A 67 -11.06 -10.80 9.46
CA ARG A 67 -9.59 -10.72 9.42
C ARG A 67 -9.04 -9.97 8.20
N LEU A 68 -9.89 -9.63 7.22
CA LEU A 68 -9.52 -8.77 6.11
C LEU A 68 -9.20 -7.34 6.58
N LYS A 69 -10.09 -6.80 7.41
CA LYS A 69 -10.09 -5.39 7.78
C LYS A 69 -8.77 -4.89 8.37
N PRO A 70 -8.11 -5.59 9.32
CA PRO A 70 -6.86 -5.11 9.89
C PRO A 70 -5.76 -4.89 8.85
N HIS A 71 -5.60 -5.82 7.90
CA HIS A 71 -4.54 -5.72 6.89
C HIS A 71 -4.86 -4.63 5.86
N ALA A 72 -6.09 -4.61 5.33
CA ALA A 72 -6.53 -3.58 4.40
C ALA A 72 -6.34 -2.18 5.01
N MET A 73 -6.83 -1.96 6.23
CA MET A 73 -6.71 -0.67 6.90
C MET A 73 -5.26 -0.26 7.16
N SER A 74 -4.36 -1.23 7.40
CA SER A 74 -2.93 -0.94 7.52
C SER A 74 -2.37 -0.42 6.20
N VAL A 75 -2.74 -1.03 5.06
CA VAL A 75 -2.32 -0.57 3.73
C VAL A 75 -2.81 0.86 3.46
N PHE A 76 -4.12 1.12 3.63
CA PHE A 76 -4.68 2.46 3.41
C PHE A 76 -4.04 3.51 4.32
N LEU A 77 -3.96 3.24 5.63
CA LEU A 77 -3.46 4.20 6.60
C LEU A 77 -1.97 4.48 6.40
N MET A 78 -1.15 3.43 6.26
CA MET A 78 0.30 3.63 6.10
C MET A 78 0.63 4.32 4.77
N THR A 79 -0.15 4.07 3.71
CA THR A 79 0.00 4.82 2.44
C THR A 79 -0.36 6.30 2.63
N CYS A 80 -1.47 6.59 3.31
CA CYS A 80 -1.85 7.97 3.64
C CYS A 80 -0.82 8.68 4.52
N GLU A 81 -0.25 8.00 5.52
CA GLU A 81 0.82 8.53 6.36
C GLU A 81 2.10 8.76 5.56
N SER A 82 2.40 7.89 4.59
CA SER A 82 3.56 8.03 3.72
C SER A 82 3.47 9.29 2.86
N ALA A 83 2.29 9.65 2.36
CA ALA A 83 2.07 10.93 1.66
C ALA A 83 2.46 12.14 2.54
N ALA A 84 2.00 12.18 3.79
CA ALA A 84 2.34 13.24 4.73
C ALA A 84 3.84 13.28 5.08
N GLN A 85 4.47 12.09 5.22
CA GLN A 85 5.90 11.98 5.48
C GLN A 85 6.74 12.44 4.29
N LEU A 86 6.35 12.06 3.07
CA LEU A 86 7.02 12.50 1.84
C LEU A 86 6.94 14.02 1.69
N ARG A 87 5.79 14.63 1.94
CA ARG A 87 5.66 16.10 1.90
C ARG A 87 6.55 16.78 2.93
N LYS A 88 6.57 16.26 4.17
CA LYS A 88 7.26 16.88 5.29
C LYS A 88 8.78 16.66 5.29
N ALA A 89 9.22 15.48 4.89
CA ALA A 89 10.59 15.01 5.07
C ALA A 89 11.27 14.53 3.77
N GLY A 90 10.56 14.50 2.64
CA GLY A 90 11.07 14.01 1.36
C GLY A 90 11.27 12.49 1.29
N THR A 91 10.92 11.76 2.35
CA THR A 91 11.11 10.31 2.44
C THR A 91 10.12 9.69 3.42
N VAL A 92 9.91 8.37 3.31
CA VAL A 92 9.12 7.59 4.26
C VAL A 92 9.93 7.43 5.55
N THR A 93 9.32 7.79 6.68
CA THR A 93 9.95 7.86 8.01
C THR A 93 9.34 6.88 9.00
N VAL A 94 8.79 5.77 8.49
CA VAL A 94 8.34 4.64 9.32
C VAL A 94 9.51 4.16 10.18
N ARG A 95 9.26 3.96 11.49
CA ARG A 95 10.29 3.52 12.44
C ARG A 95 11.01 2.27 11.92
N GLU A 96 12.33 2.26 11.99
CA GLU A 96 13.18 1.17 11.46
C GLU A 96 12.76 -0.21 11.99
N SER A 97 12.45 -0.32 13.29
CA SER A 97 11.97 -1.56 13.90
C SER A 97 10.66 -2.07 13.30
N ASN A 98 9.76 -1.16 12.90
CA ASN A 98 8.52 -1.51 12.21
C ASN A 98 8.79 -1.94 10.77
N LEU A 99 9.67 -1.24 10.03
CA LEU A 99 10.05 -1.63 8.66
C LEU A 99 10.69 -3.02 8.63
N LYS A 100 11.64 -3.32 9.54
CA LYS A 100 12.23 -4.64 9.68
C LYS A 100 11.18 -5.73 9.90
N LYS A 101 10.22 -5.48 10.80
CA LYS A 101 9.12 -6.41 11.09
C LYS A 101 8.21 -6.61 9.87
N LEU A 102 7.90 -5.53 9.14
CA LEU A 102 7.10 -5.59 7.92
C LEU A 102 7.81 -6.40 6.85
N GLY A 103 9.08 -6.09 6.56
CA GLY A 103 9.87 -6.81 5.57
C GLY A 103 9.98 -8.30 5.89
N ALA A 104 10.29 -8.66 7.14
CA ALA A 104 10.34 -10.06 7.56
C ALA A 104 8.99 -10.79 7.41
N THR A 105 7.89 -10.11 7.73
CA THR A 105 6.53 -10.68 7.61
C THR A 105 6.17 -10.94 6.15
N HIS A 106 6.39 -9.95 5.27
CA HIS A 106 6.08 -10.07 3.84
C HIS A 106 6.95 -11.16 3.18
N LEU A 107 8.25 -11.19 3.50
CA LEU A 107 9.17 -12.23 3.01
C LEU A 107 8.71 -13.63 3.45
N LYS A 108 8.39 -13.82 4.74
CA LYS A 108 7.91 -15.10 5.28
C LYS A 108 6.61 -15.57 4.62
N SER A 109 5.74 -14.64 4.21
CA SER A 109 4.50 -14.95 3.51
C SER A 109 4.69 -15.25 2.01
N GLY A 110 5.92 -15.22 1.50
CA GLY A 110 6.23 -15.46 0.08
C GLY A 110 5.85 -14.29 -0.83
N VAL A 111 5.73 -13.07 -0.28
CA VAL A 111 5.50 -11.87 -1.07
C VAL A 111 6.75 -11.55 -1.89
N LYS A 112 6.54 -11.08 -3.11
CA LYS A 112 7.55 -10.69 -4.10
C LYS A 112 7.24 -9.28 -4.57
N ASP A 113 8.21 -8.65 -5.21
CA ASP A 113 8.10 -7.29 -5.73
C ASP A 113 6.85 -7.10 -6.63
N GLU A 114 6.55 -8.08 -7.49
CA GLU A 114 5.38 -8.06 -8.39
C GLU A 114 4.03 -8.00 -7.66
N HIS A 115 3.93 -8.49 -6.42
CA HIS A 115 2.68 -8.45 -5.66
C HIS A 115 2.37 -7.05 -5.11
N PHE A 116 3.37 -6.17 -4.99
CA PHE A 116 3.13 -4.78 -4.61
C PHE A 116 2.40 -4.01 -5.72
N GLU A 117 2.68 -4.29 -6.99
CA GLU A 117 1.95 -3.68 -8.12
C GLU A 117 0.48 -4.12 -8.16
N VAL A 118 0.20 -5.39 -7.86
CA VAL A 118 -1.17 -5.89 -7.71
C VAL A 118 -1.90 -5.14 -6.58
N THR A 119 -1.22 -4.95 -5.45
CA THR A 119 -1.77 -4.27 -4.28
C THR A 119 -2.03 -2.79 -4.58
N LYS A 120 -1.12 -2.14 -5.30
CA LYS A 120 -1.26 -0.76 -5.79
C LYS A 120 -2.48 -0.61 -6.69
N GLN A 121 -2.62 -1.47 -7.69
CA GLN A 121 -3.76 -1.42 -8.61
C GLN A 121 -5.07 -1.61 -7.85
N ALA A 122 -5.12 -2.61 -6.95
CA ALA A 122 -6.31 -2.86 -6.14
C ALA A 122 -6.65 -1.69 -5.21
N LEU A 123 -5.65 -1.04 -4.63
CA LEU A 123 -5.80 0.15 -3.79
C LEU A 123 -6.44 1.29 -4.60
N LEU A 124 -5.86 1.63 -5.75
CA LEU A 124 -6.32 2.72 -6.62
C LEU A 124 -7.74 2.46 -7.13
N ASP A 125 -8.02 1.25 -7.62
CA ASP A 125 -9.35 0.85 -8.06
C ASP A 125 -10.39 0.97 -6.95
N THR A 126 -10.04 0.55 -5.73
CA THR A 126 -10.95 0.61 -4.58
C THR A 126 -11.26 2.06 -4.21
N ILE A 127 -10.27 2.95 -4.22
CA ILE A 127 -10.47 4.38 -3.94
C ILE A 127 -11.33 5.02 -5.03
N LYS A 128 -11.06 4.73 -6.30
CA LYS A 128 -11.84 5.22 -7.44
C LYS A 128 -13.32 4.84 -7.35
N GLU A 129 -13.60 3.61 -6.98
CA GLU A 129 -14.99 3.14 -6.80
C GLU A 129 -15.64 3.74 -5.55
N ALA A 130 -14.87 3.95 -4.48
CA ALA A 130 -15.38 4.48 -3.22
C ALA A 130 -15.70 5.98 -3.27
N ILE A 131 -15.00 6.75 -4.11
CA ILE A 131 -15.16 8.20 -4.19
C ILE A 131 -14.97 8.75 -5.62
N PRO A 132 -15.82 8.33 -6.58
CA PRO A 132 -15.67 8.70 -7.98
C PRO A 132 -15.76 10.22 -8.22
N GLU A 133 -16.44 10.97 -7.35
CA GLU A 133 -16.60 12.42 -7.44
C GLU A 133 -15.32 13.20 -7.12
N MET A 134 -14.40 12.63 -6.34
CA MET A 134 -13.08 13.22 -6.07
C MET A 134 -12.00 12.64 -7.00
N TRP A 135 -12.31 11.60 -7.77
CA TRP A 135 -11.33 10.89 -8.57
C TRP A 135 -10.77 11.74 -9.70
N SER A 136 -9.44 11.79 -9.79
CA SER A 136 -8.71 12.46 -10.86
C SER A 136 -7.40 11.75 -11.13
N THR A 137 -6.81 11.98 -12.30
CA THR A 137 -5.48 11.46 -12.64
C THR A 137 -4.40 11.94 -11.65
N ASP A 138 -4.55 13.12 -11.07
CA ASP A 138 -3.60 13.64 -10.09
C ASP A 138 -3.76 12.94 -8.74
N MET A 139 -4.99 12.61 -8.34
CA MET A 139 -5.23 11.82 -7.13
C MET A 139 -4.69 10.39 -7.29
N GLU A 140 -4.89 9.78 -8.46
CA GLU A 140 -4.33 8.47 -8.80
C GLU A 140 -2.80 8.47 -8.67
N LYS A 141 -2.13 9.46 -9.26
CA LYS A 141 -0.68 9.63 -9.16
C LYS A 141 -0.22 9.85 -7.72
N ALA A 142 -0.93 10.67 -6.94
CA ALA A 142 -0.57 10.97 -5.56
C ALA A 142 -0.65 9.73 -4.66
N TRP A 143 -1.73 8.95 -4.75
CA TRP A 143 -1.85 7.67 -4.04
C TRP A 143 -0.83 6.64 -4.52
N GLY A 144 -0.61 6.57 -5.84
CA GLY A 144 0.36 5.66 -6.44
C GLY A 144 1.79 5.94 -5.97
N GLU A 145 2.23 7.19 -5.98
CA GLU A 145 3.57 7.59 -5.51
C GLU A 145 3.74 7.30 -4.01
N ALA A 146 2.75 7.66 -3.19
CA ALA A 146 2.80 7.39 -1.75
C ALA A 146 2.89 5.88 -1.44
N HIS A 147 2.16 5.07 -2.21
CA HIS A 147 2.24 3.61 -2.12
C HIS A 147 3.62 3.09 -2.55
N ASP A 148 4.15 3.56 -3.68
CA ASP A 148 5.42 3.10 -4.21
C ASP A 148 6.57 3.36 -3.26
N GLN A 149 6.62 4.55 -2.64
CA GLN A 149 7.66 4.90 -1.67
C GLN A 149 7.59 4.02 -0.41
N LEU A 150 6.38 3.74 0.09
CA LEU A 150 6.18 2.80 1.19
C LEU A 150 6.61 1.38 0.80
N ALA A 151 6.18 0.91 -0.37
CA ALA A 151 6.52 -0.41 -0.90
C ALA A 151 8.03 -0.55 -1.08
N ASN A 152 8.73 0.47 -1.57
CA ASN A 152 10.18 0.49 -1.72
C ASN A 152 10.90 0.36 -0.37
N ALA A 153 10.43 1.06 0.67
CA ALA A 153 10.96 0.93 2.02
C ALA A 153 10.78 -0.49 2.59
N ILE A 154 9.62 -1.12 2.36
CA ILE A 154 9.36 -2.50 2.81
C ILE A 154 10.19 -3.51 2.00
N LYS A 155 10.25 -3.37 0.68
CA LYS A 155 11.06 -4.24 -0.21
C LYS A 155 12.54 -4.21 0.15
N ALA A 156 13.08 -3.04 0.50
CA ALA A 156 14.47 -2.93 0.96
C ALA A 156 14.75 -3.84 2.17
N GLU A 157 13.83 -3.89 3.13
CA GLU A 157 13.95 -4.79 4.29
C GLU A 157 13.67 -6.27 3.95
N MET A 158 12.79 -6.55 2.98
CA MET A 158 12.59 -7.91 2.47
C MET A 158 13.89 -8.46 1.87
N HIS A 159 14.52 -7.69 0.98
CA HIS A 159 15.78 -8.05 0.31
C HIS A 159 16.94 -8.16 1.30
N ALA A 160 17.04 -7.24 2.27
CA ALA A 160 18.04 -7.32 3.33
C ALA A 160 17.90 -8.57 4.21
N ASN A 161 16.67 -9.04 4.45
CA ASN A 161 16.42 -10.26 5.22
C ASN A 161 16.67 -11.54 4.41
N ALA A 162 16.36 -11.54 3.10
CA ALA A 162 16.67 -12.66 2.22
C ALA A 162 18.19 -12.92 2.17
N ASN A 163 18.99 -11.86 1.99
CA ASN A 163 20.45 -11.96 1.96
C ASN A 163 21.06 -12.50 3.26
N LYS A 164 20.42 -12.26 4.42
CA LYS A 164 20.87 -12.80 5.73
C LYS A 164 20.49 -14.27 5.94
N ALA A 165 19.47 -14.76 5.26
CA ALA A 165 19.04 -16.15 5.37
C ALA A 165 19.88 -17.10 4.50
N GLU A 166 20.58 -16.55 3.50
CA GLU A 166 21.46 -17.28 2.58
C GLU A 166 22.93 -17.36 3.05
N THR A 167 23.31 -16.57 4.05
CA THR A 167 24.62 -16.58 4.73
C THR A 167 24.60 -17.37 6.02
#